data_AF-A0A060Z3N7-F1
#
_entry.id   AF-A0A060Z3N7-F1
#
_cell.length_a   1.000
_cell.length_b   1.000
_cell.length_c   1.000
_cell.angle_alpha   90.00
_cell.angle_beta   90.00
_cell.angle_gamma   90.00
#
_symmetry.space_group_name_H-M   'P 1'
#
loop_
_entity.id
_entity.type
_entity.pdbx_description
1 polymer ?
#
loop_
_entity_poly.entity_id
_entity_poly.type
_entity_poly.pdbx_seq_one_letter_code
_entity_poly.pdbx_strand_id
1 'polypeptide(L)'
;MQMGPLINTATDTLLTNLNCHAESGESFDIHRCFGCFTMDVIASVAFGTQVDSQKDPDDPFVHHAQKFFSFSFFTPIMFIFIAFPFLIPLARFLPNKRRDEMNNFFINCIQKIIRQRDEQPVEEVLL
;
A
#
# COMPACT_ATOMS: atom_id res chain seq x y z
N MET A 1 -15.25 4.13 -11.60
CA MET A 1 -13.99 4.75 -11.14
C MET A 1 -12.97 4.60 -12.25
N GLN A 2 -12.49 5.70 -12.82
CA GLN A 2 -11.38 5.65 -13.76
C GLN A 2 -10.09 5.77 -12.94
N MET A 3 -9.29 4.71 -12.88
CA MET A 3 -8.05 4.68 -12.08
C MET A 3 -6.90 5.45 -12.74
N GLY A 4 -7.01 5.75 -14.04
CA GLY A 4 -5.98 6.41 -14.84
C GLY A 4 -5.45 7.71 -14.23
N PRO A 5 -6.29 8.67 -13.81
CA PRO A 5 -5.82 9.91 -13.20
C PRO A 5 -4.96 9.72 -11.96
N LEU A 6 -5.33 8.78 -11.06
CA LEU A 6 -4.58 8.51 -9.83
C LEU A 6 -3.20 7.92 -10.13
N ILE A 7 -3.13 7.01 -11.10
CA ILE A 7 -1.88 6.40 -11.55
C ILE A 7 -0.98 7.45 -12.21
N ASN A 8 -1.57 8.34 -13.03
CA ASN A 8 -0.83 9.42 -13.68
C ASN A 8 -0.21 10.36 -12.65
N THR A 9 -0.94 10.75 -11.59
CA THR A 9 -0.38 11.58 -10.52
C THR A 9 0.83 10.94 -9.86
N ALA A 10 0.78 9.64 -9.53
CA ALA A 10 1.93 8.93 -8.98
C ALA A 10 3.10 8.85 -9.98
N THR A 11 2.78 8.73 -11.28
CA THR A 11 3.75 8.68 -12.38
C THR A 11 4.45 10.02 -12.57
N ASP A 12 3.73 11.14 -12.47
CA ASP A 12 4.30 12.48 -12.59
C ASP A 12 5.32 12.75 -11.47
N THR A 13 5.02 12.31 -10.24
CA THR A 13 5.97 12.35 -9.12
C THR A 13 7.22 11.51 -9.40
N LEU A 14 7.03 10.30 -9.94
CA LEU A 14 8.14 9.42 -10.29
C LEU A 14 9.04 10.05 -11.35
N LEU A 15 8.46 10.60 -12.42
CA LEU A 15 9.20 11.27 -13.48
C LEU A 15 9.98 12.47 -12.95
N THR A 16 9.38 13.25 -12.04
CA THR A 16 10.05 14.37 -11.39
C THR A 16 11.29 13.90 -10.62
N ASN A 17 11.17 12.85 -9.80
CA ASN A 17 12.29 12.32 -9.02
C ASN A 17 13.38 11.71 -9.91
N LEU A 18 13.00 10.98 -10.97
CA LEU A 18 13.96 10.40 -11.92
C LEU A 18 14.71 11.49 -12.70
N ASN A 19 14.05 12.58 -13.08
CA ASN A 19 14.70 13.72 -13.72
C ASN A 19 15.72 14.39 -12.80
N CYS A 20 15.40 14.59 -11.51
CA CYS A 20 16.37 15.11 -10.54
C CYS A 20 17.61 14.23 -10.45
N HIS A 21 17.44 12.90 -10.42
CA HIS A 21 18.58 11.97 -10.44
C HIS A 21 19.37 12.04 -11.76
N ALA A 22 18.69 12.10 -12.90
CA ALA A 22 19.33 12.23 -14.22
C ALA A 22 20.17 13.52 -14.34
N GLU A 23 19.67 14.64 -13.82
CA GLU A 23 20.37 15.92 -13.80
C GLU A 23 21.57 15.92 -12.84
N SER A 24 21.44 15.27 -11.67
CA SER A 24 22.51 15.16 -10.69
C SER A 24 23.68 14.27 -11.15
N GLY A 25 23.41 13.31 -12.03
CA GLY A 25 24.36 12.26 -12.43
C GLY A 25 24.69 11.26 -11.32
N GLU A 26 24.00 11.31 -10.18
CA GLU A 26 24.22 10.43 -9.05
C GLU A 26 23.57 9.06 -9.27
N SER A 27 24.21 8.01 -8.77
CA SER A 27 23.60 6.69 -8.69
C SER A 27 22.50 6.68 -7.63
N PHE A 28 21.38 6.05 -7.93
CA PHE A 28 20.26 5.89 -7.00
C PHE A 28 19.69 4.47 -7.04
N ASP A 29 18.92 4.12 -6.02
CA ASP A 29 18.27 2.82 -5.93
C ASP A 29 16.94 2.82 -6.69
N ILE A 30 16.95 2.20 -7.88
CA ILE A 30 15.78 2.08 -8.74
C ILE A 30 14.67 1.23 -8.11
N HIS A 31 15.00 0.22 -7.31
CA HIS A 31 14.02 -0.62 -6.64
C HIS A 31 13.27 0.17 -5.57
N ARG A 32 13.98 1.04 -4.85
CA ARG A 32 13.37 1.95 -3.88
C ARG A 32 12.40 2.91 -4.58
N CYS A 33 12.80 3.57 -5.66
CA CYS A 33 11.93 4.50 -6.40
C CYS A 33 10.63 3.84 -6.88
N PHE A 34 10.73 2.70 -7.57
CA PHE A 34 9.54 1.99 -8.05
C PHE A 34 8.71 1.37 -6.92
N GLY A 35 9.35 1.01 -5.79
CA GLY A 35 8.65 0.56 -4.58
C GLY A 35 7.76 1.65 -3.99
N CYS A 36 8.27 2.88 -3.87
CA CYS A 36 7.49 4.04 -3.44
C CYS A 36 6.37 4.38 -4.44
N PHE A 37 6.67 4.44 -5.75
CA PHE A 37 5.64 4.63 -6.77
C PHE A 37 4.49 3.61 -6.66
N THR A 38 4.83 2.32 -6.51
CA THR A 38 3.82 1.25 -6.36
C THR A 38 2.98 1.46 -5.10
N MET A 39 3.60 1.95 -4.02
CA MET A 39 2.89 2.25 -2.77
C MET A 39 1.89 3.40 -2.95
N ASP A 40 2.29 4.49 -3.61
CA ASP A 40 1.42 5.64 -3.87
C ASP A 40 0.22 5.25 -4.75
N VAL A 41 0.44 4.38 -5.74
CA VAL A 41 -0.64 3.82 -6.57
C VAL A 41 -1.58 2.97 -5.71
N ILE A 42 -1.06 2.07 -4.87
CA ILE A 42 -1.92 1.25 -3.98
C ILE A 42 -2.70 2.14 -3.01
N ALA A 43 -2.06 3.11 -2.37
CA ALA A 43 -2.68 4.03 -1.43
C ALA A 43 -3.85 4.78 -2.06
N SER A 44 -3.63 5.33 -3.26
CA SER A 44 -4.63 6.12 -3.98
C SER A 44 -5.74 5.25 -4.55
N VAL A 45 -5.39 4.16 -5.24
CA VAL A 45 -6.34 3.30 -5.97
C VAL A 45 -7.14 2.40 -5.03
N ALA A 46 -6.48 1.75 -4.07
CA ALA A 46 -7.13 0.77 -3.20
C ALA A 46 -7.72 1.41 -1.94
N PHE A 47 -7.06 2.45 -1.41
CA PHE A 47 -7.44 3.07 -0.14
C PHE A 47 -8.00 4.48 -0.27
N GLY A 48 -8.08 5.04 -1.49
CA GLY A 48 -8.57 6.41 -1.70
C GLY A 48 -7.72 7.47 -1.00
N THR A 49 -6.49 7.14 -0.60
CA THR A 49 -5.62 7.98 0.22
C THR A 49 -4.43 8.42 -0.62
N GLN A 50 -4.23 9.72 -0.76
CA GLN A 50 -3.07 10.25 -1.46
C GLN A 50 -1.88 10.31 -0.48
N VAL A 51 -0.76 9.73 -0.87
CA VAL A 51 0.47 9.65 -0.08
C VAL A 51 1.62 9.98 -1.02
N ASP A 52 2.66 10.62 -0.51
CA ASP A 52 3.88 10.94 -1.27
C ASP A 52 5.06 10.16 -0.69
N SER A 53 4.99 8.82 -0.79
CA SER A 53 6.05 7.94 -0.29
C SER A 53 7.36 8.09 -1.07
N GLN A 54 7.27 8.70 -2.25
CA GLN A 54 8.40 8.96 -3.13
C GLN A 54 9.28 10.11 -2.64
N LYS A 55 8.72 11.07 -1.90
CA LYS A 55 9.48 12.15 -1.25
C LYS A 55 9.60 11.97 0.26
N ASP A 56 8.57 11.45 0.91
CA ASP A 56 8.52 11.19 2.34
C ASP A 56 8.31 9.68 2.63
N PRO A 57 9.40 8.90 2.66
CA PRO A 57 9.33 7.46 2.89
C PRO A 57 8.98 7.09 4.34
N ASP A 58 9.04 8.05 5.27
CA ASP A 58 8.80 7.83 6.71
C ASP A 58 7.34 8.09 7.11
N ASP A 59 6.46 8.36 6.13
CA ASP A 59 5.04 8.49 6.37
C ASP A 59 4.48 7.22 7.06
N PRO A 60 3.73 7.34 8.18
CA PRO A 60 3.23 6.20 8.93
C PRO A 60 2.38 5.23 8.11
N PHE A 61 1.60 5.73 7.14
CA PHE A 61 0.81 4.89 6.25
C PHE A 61 1.73 4.06 5.34
N VAL A 62 2.77 4.68 4.77
CA VAL A 62 3.79 4.01 3.96
C VAL A 62 4.48 2.92 4.78
N HIS A 63 4.91 3.23 6.00
CA HIS A 63 5.59 2.27 6.87
C HIS A 63 4.72 1.04 7.16
N HIS A 64 3.47 1.25 7.57
CA HIS A 64 2.55 0.16 7.87
C HIS A 64 2.17 -0.66 6.62
N ALA A 65 1.92 0.00 5.49
CA ALA A 65 1.59 -0.65 4.24
C ALA A 65 2.77 -1.45 3.67
N GLN A 66 3.99 -0.89 3.65
CA GLN A 66 5.20 -1.59 3.22
C GLN A 66 5.46 -2.85 4.05
N LYS A 67 5.32 -2.74 5.38
CA LYS A 67 5.46 -3.88 6.29
C LYS A 67 4.41 -4.97 6.03
N PHE A 68 3.21 -4.60 5.59
CA PHE A 68 2.18 -5.54 5.19
C PHE A 68 2.47 -6.26 3.89
N PHE A 69 2.78 -5.52 2.83
CA PHE A 69 3.04 -6.14 1.54
C PHE A 69 4.31 -6.98 1.55
N SER A 70 5.38 -6.53 2.20
CA SER A 70 6.62 -7.33 2.38
C SER A 70 6.38 -8.64 3.15
N PHE A 71 5.54 -8.62 4.18
CA PHE A 71 5.18 -9.81 4.94
C PHE A 71 4.36 -10.82 4.12
N SER A 72 3.47 -10.31 3.25
CA SER A 72 2.55 -11.15 2.48
C SER A 72 3.23 -11.92 1.35
N PHE A 73 4.21 -11.34 0.65
CA PHE A 73 4.75 -11.94 -0.58
C PHE A 73 6.00 -12.83 -0.40
N PHE A 74 6.82 -12.61 0.63
CA PHE A 74 8.15 -13.25 0.73
C PHE A 74 8.46 -13.92 2.08
N THR A 75 7.47 -14.21 2.93
CA THR A 75 7.76 -14.88 4.19
C THR A 75 8.05 -16.38 3.99
N PRO A 76 9.16 -16.93 4.52
CA PRO A 76 9.45 -18.36 4.50
C PRO A 76 8.31 -19.22 5.06
N ILE A 77 7.54 -18.64 5.97
CA ILE A 77 6.33 -19.20 6.57
C ILE A 77 5.25 -19.50 5.51
N MET A 78 5.10 -18.67 4.47
CA MET A 78 4.15 -18.92 3.38
C MET A 78 4.51 -20.24 2.66
N PHE A 79 5.78 -20.44 2.35
CA PHE A 79 6.26 -21.67 1.72
C PHE A 79 6.03 -22.91 2.59
N ILE A 80 6.19 -22.79 3.92
CA ILE A 80 5.88 -23.88 4.87
C ILE A 80 4.41 -24.26 4.81
N PHE A 81 3.49 -23.28 4.77
CA PHE A 81 2.06 -23.57 4.68
C PHE A 81 1.62 -24.12 3.32
N ILE A 82 2.30 -23.73 2.24
CA ILE A 82 2.08 -24.29 0.90
C ILE A 82 2.56 -25.76 0.85
N ALA A 83 3.75 -26.04 1.37
CA ALA A 83 4.32 -27.39 1.39
C ALA A 83 3.61 -28.33 2.38
N PHE A 84 3.16 -27.79 3.51
CA PHE A 84 2.55 -28.54 4.61
C PHE A 84 1.21 -27.91 5.04
N PRO A 85 0.14 -28.07 4.23
CA PRO A 85 -1.15 -27.44 4.51
C PRO A 85 -1.81 -27.93 5.80
N PHE A 86 -1.42 -29.09 6.33
CA PHE A 86 -1.89 -29.59 7.62
C PHE A 86 -1.42 -28.77 8.84
N LEU A 87 -0.43 -27.88 8.67
CA LEU A 87 0.02 -26.95 9.71
C LEU A 87 -0.85 -25.69 9.80
N ILE A 88 -1.68 -25.41 8.79
CA ILE A 88 -2.56 -24.22 8.74
C ILE A 88 -3.52 -24.16 9.94
N PRO A 89 -4.21 -25.25 10.33
CA PRO A 89 -5.10 -25.24 11.50
C PRO A 89 -4.34 -24.97 12.81
N LEU A 90 -3.11 -25.47 12.94
CA LEU A 90 -2.28 -25.29 14.13
C LEU A 90 -1.79 -23.84 14.27
N ALA A 91 -1.53 -23.16 13.15
CA ALA A 91 -1.14 -21.76 13.13
C ALA A 91 -2.21 -20.80 13.65
N ARG A 92 -3.49 -21.22 13.70
CA ARG A 92 -4.58 -20.42 14.27
C ARG A 92 -4.50 -20.30 15.80
N PHE A 93 -3.79 -21.20 16.47
CA PHE A 93 -3.63 -21.20 17.92
C PHE A 93 -2.42 -20.39 18.39
N LEU A 94 -1.53 -19.96 17.48
CA LEU A 94 -0.39 -19.13 17.83
C LEU A 94 -0.83 -17.66 17.94
N PRO A 95 -0.70 -17.01 19.12
CA PRO A 95 -1.02 -15.60 19.26
C PRO A 95 -0.02 -14.79 18.42
N ASN A 96 -0.53 -14.06 17.43
CA ASN A 96 0.30 -13.28 16.51
C ASN A 96 -0.08 -11.80 16.58
N LYS A 97 0.36 -11.13 17.64
CA LYS A 97 0.09 -9.70 17.89
C LYS A 97 0.38 -8.79 16.70
N ARG A 98 1.43 -9.08 15.92
CA ARG A 98 1.77 -8.30 14.72
C ARG A 98 0.73 -8.46 13.60
N ARG A 99 0.17 -9.67 13.46
CA ARG A 99 -0.91 -9.92 12.49
C ARG A 99 -2.18 -9.21 12.89
N ASP A 100 -2.47 -9.16 14.19
CA ASP A 100 -3.63 -8.45 14.73
C ASP A 100 -3.52 -6.94 14.52
N GLU A 101 -2.34 -6.34 14.79
CA GLU A 101 -2.08 -4.92 14.49
C GLU A 101 -2.29 -4.59 13.00
N MET A 102 -1.74 -5.42 12.12
CA MET A 102 -1.86 -5.23 10.67
C MET A 102 -3.31 -5.39 10.22
N ASN A 103 -4.00 -6.46 10.63
CA ASN A 103 -5.41 -6.67 10.32
C ASN A 103 -6.27 -5.49 10.81
N ASN A 104 -6.02 -4.98 12.01
CA ASN A 104 -6.73 -3.82 12.55
C ASN A 104 -6.50 -2.56 11.71
N PHE A 105 -5.28 -2.31 11.23
CA PHE A 105 -5.01 -1.20 10.32
C PHE A 105 -5.85 -1.28 9.04
N PHE A 106 -5.85 -2.43 8.35
CA PHE A 106 -6.63 -2.60 7.12
C PHE A 106 -8.13 -2.54 7.37
N ILE A 107 -8.62 -3.12 8.47
CA ILE A 107 -10.03 -3.02 8.88
C ILE A 107 -10.40 -1.55 9.10
N ASN A 108 -9.57 -0.78 9.81
CA ASN A 108 -9.81 0.64 10.05
C ASN A 108 -9.78 1.46 8.75
N CYS A 109 -8.85 1.19 7.83
CA CYS A 109 -8.81 1.82 6.51
C CYS A 109 -10.09 1.51 5.72
N ILE A 110 -10.51 0.24 5.68
CA ILE A 110 -11.74 -0.17 5.00
C ILE A 110 -12.97 0.51 5.62
N GLN A 111 -13.07 0.54 6.95
CA GLN A 111 -14.15 1.23 7.66
C GLN A 111 -14.19 2.72 7.35
N LYS A 112 -13.03 3.38 7.25
CA LYS A 112 -12.93 4.79 6.87
C LYS A 112 -13.47 5.02 5.45
N ILE A 113 -13.10 4.15 4.50
CA ILE A 113 -13.60 4.21 3.12
C ILE A 113 -15.11 4.01 3.06
N ILE A 114 -15.66 3.08 3.85
CA ILE A 114 -17.11 2.84 3.93
C ILE A 114 -17.81 4.10 4.46
N ARG A 115 -17.33 4.69 5.57
CA ARG A 115 -17.92 5.92 6.13
C ARG A 115 -17.89 7.09 5.15
N GLN A 116 -16.77 7.28 4.44
CA GLN A 116 -16.67 8.33 3.42
C GLN A 116 -17.70 8.16 2.29
N ARG A 117 -18.09 6.93 1.96
CA ARG A 117 -19.15 6.66 0.98
C ARG A 117 -20.54 6.92 1.56
N ASP A 118 -20.75 6.60 2.84
CA ASP A 118 -22.03 6.83 3.51
C ASP A 118 -22.28 8.33 3.80
N GLU A 119 -21.22 9.11 3.98
CA GLU A 119 -21.27 10.57 4.19
C GLU A 119 -21.40 11.37 2.88
N GLN A 120 -21.23 10.75 1.71
CA GLN A 120 -21.50 11.40 0.43
C GLN A 120 -23.02 11.44 0.18
N PRO A 121 -23.67 12.62 0.17
CA PRO A 121 -25.09 12.72 -0.12
C PRO A 121 -25.35 12.29 -1.58
N VAL A 122 -26.45 11.56 -1.78
CA VAL A 122 -26.88 10.93 -3.05
C VAL A 122 -27.19 11.94 -4.17
N GLU A 123 -27.05 13.25 -3.95
CA GLU A 123 -27.60 14.31 -4.82
C GLU A 123 -26.75 14.66 -6.06
N GLU A 124 -25.48 14.28 -6.18
CA GLU A 124 -24.69 14.61 -7.39
C GLU A 124 -24.76 13.59 -8.53
N VAL A 125 -25.58 12.53 -8.40
CA VAL A 125 -25.74 11.51 -9.47
C VAL A 125 -26.97 11.78 -10.36
N LEU A 126 -27.72 12.89 -10.14
CA LEU A 126 -28.93 13.23 -10.91
C LEU A 126 -28.98 14.67 -11.48
N LEU A 127 -27.84 15.27 -11.82
CA LEU A 127 -27.77 16.42 -12.74
C LEU A 127 -26.59 16.27 -13.71
#